data_AF-A0A151A9P7-F1
#
_entry.id   AF-A0A151A9P7-F1
#
_cell.length_a   1.000
_cell.length_b   1.000
_cell.length_c   1.000
_cell.angle_alpha   90.00
_cell.angle_beta   90.00
_cell.angle_gamma   90.00
#
_symmetry.space_group_name_H-M   'P 1'
#
loop_
_entity.id
_entity.type
_entity.pdbx_description
1 polymer ?
#
loop_
_entity_poly.entity_id
_entity_poly.type
_entity_poly.pdbx_seq_one_letter_code
_entity_poly.pdbx_strand_id
1 'polypeptide(L)' 'MSKAHKLDCEAAEADCRFIIQSENESEALELAKTHMKDVHGKEFSDDELRAEHLQVV' A
#
# COMPACT_ATOMS: atom_id res chain seq x y z
N MET A 1 -21.08 5.37 -4.69
CA MET A 1 -20.35 4.41 -3.85
C MET A 1 -18.87 4.74 -3.99
N SER A 2 -18.25 5.24 -2.93
CA SER A 2 -16.81 5.54 -2.91
C SER A 2 -16.06 4.23 -3.09
N LYS A 3 -15.19 4.13 -4.09
CA LYS A 3 -14.28 2.99 -4.22
C LYS A 3 -13.21 3.17 -3.15
N ALA A 4 -13.08 2.22 -2.22
CA ALA A 4 -12.02 2.27 -1.23
C ALA A 4 -10.80 1.51 -1.77
N HIS A 5 -9.62 2.04 -1.52
CA HIS A 5 -8.35 1.49 -1.94
C HIS A 5 -7.73 0.82 -0.72
N LYS A 6 -7.59 -0.51 -0.78
CA LYS A 6 -6.97 -1.32 0.26
C LYS A 6 -5.60 -1.79 -0.24
N LEU A 7 -4.57 -1.58 0.56
CA LEU A 7 -3.20 -2.02 0.30
C LEU A 7 -2.79 -2.93 1.45
N ASP A 8 -2.44 -4.17 1.12
CA ASP A 8 -2.06 -5.19 2.10
C ASP A 8 -0.54 -5.37 2.07
N CYS A 9 0.16 -4.80 3.05
CA CYS A 9 1.62 -4.80 3.05
C CYS A 9 2.20 -6.19 3.39
N GLU A 10 1.40 -7.13 3.91
CA GLU A 10 1.82 -8.53 4.13
C GLU A 10 2.14 -9.23 2.81
N ALA A 11 1.41 -8.90 1.75
CA ALA A 11 1.65 -9.42 0.42
C ALA A 11 2.97 -8.91 -0.18
N ALA A 12 3.41 -7.72 0.22
CA ALA A 12 4.67 -7.12 -0.21
C ALA A 12 5.86 -7.58 0.64
N GLU A 13 5.67 -7.72 1.96
CA GLU A 13 6.67 -8.18 2.91
C GLU A 13 6.04 -9.12 3.93
N ALA A 14 6.48 -10.38 3.94
CA ALA A 14 5.91 -11.46 4.76
C ALA A 14 5.95 -11.23 6.29
N ASP A 15 6.63 -10.18 6.76
CA ASP A 15 6.69 -9.78 8.18
C ASP A 15 5.82 -8.55 8.50
N CYS A 16 5.15 -7.97 7.50
CA CYS A 16 4.32 -6.79 7.67
C CYS A 16 2.84 -7.14 7.77
N ARG A 17 2.19 -6.86 8.91
CA ARG A 17 0.71 -7.03 9.06
C ARG A 17 -0.08 -5.74 8.88
N PHE A 18 0.53 -4.74 8.25
CA PHE A 18 -0.07 -3.43 8.12
C PHE A 18 -1.02 -3.40 6.92
N ILE A 19 -2.26 -2.99 7.15
CA ILE A 19 -3.26 -2.83 6.11
C ILE A 19 -3.60 -1.34 6.01
N ILE A 20 -3.40 -0.78 4.82
CA ILE A 20 -3.73 0.61 4.52
C ILE A 20 -5.05 0.61 3.77
N GLN A 21 -6.04 1.33 4.28
CA GLN A 21 -7.31 1.51 3.59
C GLN A 21 -7.64 3.00 3.55
N SER A 22 -7.82 3.53 2.34
CA SER A 22 -8.23 4.93 2.14
C SER A 22 -9.23 5.03 1.00
N GLU A 23 -10.15 5.99 1.09
CA GLU A 23 -11.02 6.34 -0.04
C GLU A 23 -10.24 7.04 -1.17
N ASN A 24 -9.04 7.56 -0.87
CA ASN A 24 -8.15 8.21 -1.81
C ASN A 24 -6.94 7.31 -2.14
N GLU A 25 -6.83 6.94 -3.42
CA GLU A 25 -5.76 6.07 -3.92
C GLU A 25 -4.37 6.66 -3.65
N SER A 26 -4.18 7.95 -3.93
CA SER A 26 -2.90 8.61 -3.78
C SER A 26 -2.44 8.63 -2.32
N GLU A 27 -3.36 8.81 -1.38
CA GLU A 27 -3.04 8.70 0.05
C GLU A 27 -2.64 7.28 0.43
N ALA A 28 -3.37 6.26 -0.06
CA ALA A 28 -3.04 4.86 0.24
C ALA A 28 -1.64 4.50 -0.28
N LEU A 29 -1.29 4.95 -1.49
CA LEU A 29 0.02 4.72 -2.10
C LEU A 29 1.14 5.44 -1.36
N GLU A 30 0.96 6.73 -1.03
CA GLU A 30 1.96 7.49 -0.29
C GLU A 30 2.20 6.91 1.11
N LEU A 31 1.14 6.53 1.83
CA LEU A 31 1.25 5.86 3.12
C LEU A 31 2.01 4.53 3.02
N ALA A 32 1.74 3.74 1.98
CA ALA A 32 2.44 2.48 1.76
C ALA A 32 3.92 2.72 1.45
N LYS A 33 4.24 3.69 0.60
CA LYS A 33 5.65 4.02 0.28
C LYS A 33 6.42 4.49 1.49
N THR A 34 5.85 5.41 2.26
CA THR A 34 6.47 5.88 3.51
C THR A 34 6.66 4.72 4.48
N HIS A 35 5.65 3.85 4.63
CA HIS A 35 5.75 2.68 5.48
C HIS A 35 6.87 1.72 5.05
N MET A 36 6.93 1.35 3.76
CA MET A 36 7.96 0.45 3.25
C MET A 36 9.36 1.07 3.38
N LYS A 37 9.48 2.38 3.20
CA LYS A 37 10.76 3.08 3.35
C LYS A 37 11.21 3.16 4.80
N ASP A 38 10.33 3.54 5.72
CA ASP A 38 10.69 3.80 7.12
C ASP A 38 10.77 2.51 7.95
N VAL A 39 9.93 1.51 7.66
CA VAL A 39 9.86 0.25 8.40
C VAL A 39 10.74 -0.83 7.76
N HIS A 40 10.71 -0.94 6.43
CA HIS A 40 11.41 -2.00 5.70
C HIS A 40 12.69 -1.53 5.02
N GLY A 41 12.97 -0.22 4.97
CA GLY A 41 14.12 0.32 4.25
C GLY A 41 14.03 0.12 2.73
N LYS A 42 12.83 -0.18 2.21
CA LYS A 42 12.59 -0.51 0.79
C LYS A 42 11.79 0.60 0.14
N GLU A 43 12.25 1.06 -1.02
CA GLU A 43 11.52 2.03 -1.83
C GLU A 43 10.73 1.28 -2.89
N PHE A 44 9.41 1.49 -2.91
CA PHE A 44 8.51 0.99 -3.93
C PHE A 44 7.95 2.16 -4.75
N SER A 45 7.68 1.88 -6.02
CA SER A 45 7.01 2.81 -6.92
C SER A 45 5.48 2.69 -6.81
N ASP A 46 4.78 3.77 -7.10
CA ASP A 46 3.30 3.80 -7.14
C ASP A 46 2.74 2.71 -8.06
N ASP A 47 3.39 2.48 -9.21
CA ASP A 47 3.00 1.45 -10.18
C ASP A 47 3.17 0.03 -9.62
N GLU A 48 4.25 -0.25 -8.88
CA GLU A 48 4.50 -1.56 -8.27
C GLU A 48 3.44 -1.85 -7.20
N LEU A 49 3.18 -0.87 -6.34
CA LEU A 49 2.14 -0.99 -5.32
C LEU A 49 0.74 -1.12 -5.93
N ARG A 50 0.46 -0.38 -7.02
CA ARG A 50 -0.83 -0.44 -7.73
C ARG A 50 -1.03 -1.78 -8.44
N ALA A 51 0.00 -2.33 -9.07
CA ALA A 51 -0.09 -3.55 -9.86
C ALA A 51 -0.15 -4.82 -8.98
N GLU A 52 0.64 -4.86 -7.90
CA GLU A 52 0.86 -6.11 -7.17
C GLU A 52 0.16 -6.14 -5.79
N HIS A 53 -0.18 -4.98 -5.22
CA HIS A 53 -0.58 -4.89 -3.80
C HIS A 53 -1.86 -4.08 -3.53
N LEU A 54 -2.33 -3.28 -4.50
CA LEU A 54 -3.53 -2.46 -4.38
C LEU A 54 -4.79 -3.22 -4.81
N GLN A 55 -5.76 -3.28 -3.92
CA GLN A 55 -7.09 -3.83 -4.17
C GLN A 55 -8.13 -2.73 -4.06
N VAL A 56 -9.00 -2.64 -5.07
CA VAL A 56 -10.16 -1.74 -5.05
C VAL A 56 -11.34 -2.51 -4.47
N VAL A 57 -11.88 -2.04 -3.35
CA VAL A 57 -12.97 -2.68 -2.59
C VAL A 57 -14.19 -1.77 -2.45
#